data_AF-A0A958P4T5-F1
#
_entry.id   AF-A0A958P4T5-F1
#
_cell.length_a   1.000
_cell.length_b   1.000
_cell.length_c   1.000
_cell.angle_alpha   90.00
_cell.angle_beta   90.00
_cell.angle_gamma   90.00
#
_symmetry.space_group_name_H-M   'P 1'
#
loop_
_entity.id
_entity.type
_entity.pdbx_description
1 polymer ?
#
loop_
_entity_poly.entity_id
_entity_poly.type
_entity_poly.pdbx_seq_one_letter_code
_entity_poly.pdbx_strand_id
1 'polypeptide(L)'
;KMPMSVSMNPWFFFETSWNNNQYKTADSESGEECANRAFKKLTNIANTNKCKCILVCSHSNLIGYFLKSIDNTLPFSWFKEMKCPALYDINFEDNNFSWNKNLEFPNGIAGH
;
A
#
# COMPACT_ATOMS: atom_id res chain seq x y z
N LYS A 1 -32.25 22.47 1.00
CA LYS A 1 -32.57 21.06 0.64
C LYS A 1 -31.39 20.52 -0.16
N MET A 2 -30.52 19.73 0.46
CA MET A 2 -29.49 18.98 -0.27
C MET A 2 -30.19 17.82 -1.00
N PRO A 3 -29.97 17.60 -2.31
CA PRO A 3 -30.58 16.49 -3.01
C PRO A 3 -29.99 15.15 -2.55
N MET A 4 -30.87 14.15 -2.50
CA MET A 4 -30.63 12.77 -2.07
C MET A 4 -29.58 12.05 -2.92
N SER A 5 -28.73 11.30 -2.21
CA SER A 5 -27.93 10.12 -2.58
C SER A 5 -27.80 9.79 -4.08
N VAL A 6 -26.82 10.42 -4.74
CA VAL A 6 -26.06 9.68 -5.76
C VAL A 6 -25.18 8.72 -4.97
N SER A 7 -25.32 7.40 -5.14
CA SER A 7 -24.38 6.44 -4.57
C SER A 7 -23.01 6.73 -5.18
N MET A 8 -22.23 7.60 -4.53
CA MET A 8 -20.91 7.97 -5.00
C MET A 8 -20.10 6.69 -5.05
N ASN A 9 -19.61 6.34 -6.24
CA ASN A 9 -18.82 5.14 -6.43
C ASN A 9 -17.71 5.15 -5.36
N PRO A 10 -17.60 4.15 -4.47
CA PRO A 10 -16.57 4.14 -3.43
C PRO A 10 -15.17 4.31 -4.00
N TRP A 11 -14.95 3.86 -5.25
CA TRP A 11 -13.70 4.04 -5.97
C TRP A 11 -13.36 5.49 -6.28
N PHE A 12 -14.33 6.39 -6.38
CA PHE A 12 -14.07 7.82 -6.58
C PHE A 12 -13.19 8.39 -5.46
N PHE A 13 -13.49 8.03 -4.21
CA PHE A 13 -12.70 8.47 -3.06
C PHE A 13 -11.27 7.93 -3.12
N PHE A 14 -11.13 6.63 -3.38
CA PHE A 14 -9.81 5.99 -3.50
C PHE A 14 -9.01 6.53 -4.69
N GLU A 15 -9.64 6.77 -5.84
CA GLU A 15 -8.98 7.30 -7.02
C GLU A 15 -8.52 8.75 -6.81
N THR A 16 -9.37 9.56 -6.18
CA THR A 16 -9.04 10.94 -5.82
C THR A 16 -7.86 10.97 -4.85
N SER A 17 -7.90 10.14 -3.81
CA SER A 17 -6.82 10.04 -2.83
C SER A 17 -5.55 9.40 -3.42
N TRP A 18 -5.69 8.50 -4.39
CA TRP A 18 -4.55 7.92 -5.10
C TRP A 18 -3.90 8.95 -6.00
N ASN A 19 -4.64 9.76 -6.75
CA ASN A 19 -4.06 10.74 -7.68
C ASN A 19 -3.58 12.01 -6.97
N ASN A 20 -4.11 12.31 -5.78
CA ASN A 20 -3.68 13.41 -4.92
C ASN A 20 -3.31 12.89 -3.53
N ASN A 21 -2.02 12.63 -3.29
CA ASN A 21 -1.52 12.10 -2.01
C ASN A 21 -1.82 12.99 -0.79
N GLN A 22 -2.13 14.28 -0.99
CA GLN A 22 -2.49 15.22 0.08
C GLN A 22 -3.99 15.21 0.40
N TYR A 23 -4.81 14.60 -0.45
CA TYR A 23 -6.25 14.54 -0.24
C TYR A 23 -6.57 13.70 0.99
N LYS A 24 -7.36 14.28 1.89
CA LYS A 24 -7.93 13.65 3.08
C LYS A 24 -9.28 14.28 3.42
N THR A 25 -10.15 13.52 4.05
CA THR A 25 -11.33 14.07 4.73
C THR A 25 -10.93 14.64 6.08
N ALA A 26 -11.84 15.39 6.71
CA ALA A 26 -11.72 15.75 8.11
C ALA A 26 -11.41 14.50 8.95
N ASP A 27 -10.44 14.63 9.86
CA ASP A 27 -9.99 13.61 10.82
C ASP A 27 -9.41 12.31 10.23
N SER A 28 -9.16 12.26 8.92
CA SER A 28 -8.50 11.12 8.26
C SER A 28 -7.03 11.41 7.96
N GLU A 29 -6.24 10.36 7.78
CA GLU A 29 -4.90 10.47 7.21
C GLU A 29 -4.97 10.65 5.68
N SER A 30 -4.07 11.45 5.13
CA SER A 30 -3.78 11.47 3.70
C SER A 30 -2.99 10.23 3.27
N GLY A 31 -2.92 9.98 1.96
CA GLY A 31 -2.08 8.91 1.42
C GLY A 31 -0.60 9.10 1.76
N GLU A 32 -0.13 10.35 1.77
CA GLU A 32 1.25 10.69 2.18
C GLU A 32 1.48 10.42 3.67
N GLU A 33 0.56 10.84 4.55
CA GLU A 33 0.66 10.59 6.00
C GLU A 33 0.72 9.08 6.29
N CYS A 34 -0.12 8.29 5.60
CA CYS A 34 -0.13 6.84 5.68
C CYS A 34 1.19 6.23 5.20
N ALA A 35 1.71 6.66 4.04
CA ALA A 35 2.98 6.17 3.50
C ALA A 35 4.16 6.50 4.42
N ASN A 36 4.24 7.74 4.93
CA ASN A 36 5.29 8.18 5.85
C ASN A 36 5.26 7.38 7.16
N ARG A 37 4.06 7.13 7.71
CA ARG A 37 3.88 6.30 8.90
C ARG A 37 4.35 4.87 8.65
N ALA A 38 4.01 4.29 7.50
CA ALA A 38 4.46 2.95 7.11
C ALA A 38 5.98 2.89 6.96
N PHE A 39 6.56 3.81 6.19
CA PHE A 39 8.00 3.88 5.94
C PHE A 39 8.79 3.95 7.26
N LYS A 40 8.44 4.91 8.13
CA LYS A 40 9.10 5.06 9.44
C LYS A 40 9.04 3.79 10.29
N LYS A 41 7.89 3.12 10.34
CA LYS A 41 7.72 1.89 11.13
C LYS A 41 8.48 0.71 10.51
N LEU A 42 8.40 0.54 9.20
CA LEU A 42 9.09 -0.54 8.49
C LEU A 42 10.61 -0.37 8.52
N THR A 43 11.13 0.86 8.37
CA THR A 43 12.55 1.18 8.52
C THR A 43 13.04 0.78 9.92
N ASN A 44 12.30 1.09 10.97
CA ASN A 44 12.66 0.69 12.33
C ASN A 44 12.65 -0.83 12.52
N ILE A 45 11.63 -1.51 11.97
CA ILE A 45 11.52 -2.98 12.02
C ILE A 45 12.71 -3.62 11.33
N ALA A 46 13.04 -3.17 10.11
CA ALA A 46 14.14 -3.70 9.32
C ALA A 46 15.50 -3.45 9.98
N ASN A 47 15.73 -2.22 10.47
CA ASN A 47 16.96 -1.88 11.19
C ASN A 47 17.15 -2.63 12.51
N THR A 48 16.06 -2.99 13.20
CA THR A 48 16.11 -3.80 14.44
C THR A 48 16.35 -5.29 14.15
N ASN A 49 16.01 -5.75 12.95
CA ASN A 49 16.02 -7.16 12.56
C ASN A 49 16.94 -7.39 11.35
N LYS A 50 18.15 -6.82 11.39
CA LYS A 50 19.15 -6.99 10.32
C LYS A 50 19.43 -8.48 10.06
N CYS A 51 19.62 -8.81 8.80
CA CYS A 51 19.90 -10.17 8.31
C CYS A 51 18.80 -11.20 8.61
N LYS A 52 17.55 -10.77 8.85
CA LYS A 52 16.39 -11.65 9.01
C LYS A 52 15.40 -11.45 7.86
N CYS A 53 14.67 -12.52 7.54
CA CYS A 53 13.44 -12.43 6.77
C CYS A 53 12.28 -12.07 7.72
N ILE A 54 11.46 -11.08 7.35
CA ILE A 54 10.38 -10.54 8.19
C ILE A 54 9.09 -10.61 7.39
N LEU A 55 8.05 -11.23 7.97
CA LEU A 55 6.70 -11.16 7.43
C LEU A 55 5.91 -10.07 8.14
N VAL A 56 5.37 -9.11 7.37
CA VAL A 56 4.48 -8.07 7.86
C VAL A 56 3.11 -8.24 7.22
N CYS A 57 2.06 -8.36 8.04
CA CYS A 57 0.69 -8.41 7.58
C CYS A 57 0.00 -7.07 7.82
N SER A 58 -0.72 -6.55 6.82
CA SER A 58 -1.44 -5.28 6.91
C SER A 58 -2.62 -5.23 5.92
N HIS A 59 -3.26 -4.07 5.82
CA HIS A 59 -4.38 -3.83 4.92
C HIS A 59 -3.91 -3.32 3.55
N SER A 60 -4.71 -3.58 2.50
CA SER A 60 -4.42 -3.18 1.12
C SER A 60 -4.11 -1.70 0.97
N ASN A 61 -4.82 -0.82 1.68
CA ASN A 61 -4.60 0.64 1.59
C ASN A 61 -3.19 1.05 2.04
N LEU A 62 -2.74 0.54 3.20
CA LEU A 62 -1.40 0.84 3.72
C LEU A 62 -0.32 0.26 2.80
N ILE A 63 -0.50 -0.99 2.37
CA ILE A 63 0.44 -1.66 1.46
C ILE A 63 0.52 -0.90 0.14
N GLY A 64 -0.61 -0.49 -0.43
CA GLY A 64 -0.69 0.26 -1.67
C GLY A 64 0.04 1.60 -1.58
N TYR A 65 -0.22 2.41 -0.54
CA TYR A 65 0.48 3.68 -0.37
C TYR A 65 1.97 3.53 -0.07
N PHE A 66 2.36 2.51 0.69
CA PHE A 66 3.77 2.19 0.91
C PHE A 66 4.47 1.82 -0.40
N LEU A 67 3.90 0.90 -1.19
CA LEU A 67 4.46 0.51 -2.48
C LEU A 67 4.51 1.67 -3.47
N LYS A 68 3.47 2.52 -3.50
CA LYS A 68 3.45 3.74 -4.30
C LYS A 68 4.54 4.74 -3.88
N SER A 69 4.89 4.79 -2.59
CA SER A 69 5.98 5.66 -2.10
C SER A 69 7.36 5.18 -2.55
N ILE A 70 7.51 3.89 -2.84
CA ILE A 70 8.72 3.27 -3.40
C ILE A 70 8.72 3.35 -4.93
N ASP A 71 7.54 3.21 -5.53
CA ASP A 71 7.32 3.18 -6.97
C ASP A 71 6.14 4.06 -7.36
N ASN A 72 6.44 5.31 -7.71
CA ASN A 72 5.44 6.30 -8.08
C ASN A 72 4.79 6.04 -9.46
N THR A 73 5.26 5.02 -10.20
CA THR A 73 4.69 4.65 -11.51
C THR A 73 3.43 3.81 -11.39
N LEU A 74 3.08 3.35 -10.18
CA LEU A 74 1.91 2.52 -9.93
C LEU A 74 0.58 3.27 -10.21
N PRO A 75 -0.18 2.86 -11.25
CA PRO A 75 -1.46 3.49 -11.55
C PRO A 75 -2.53 3.04 -10.55
N PHE A 76 -3.61 3.79 -10.46
CA PHE A 76 -4.75 3.41 -9.61
C PHE A 76 -5.39 2.08 -10.01
N SER A 77 -5.34 1.71 -11.30
CA SER A 77 -5.81 0.39 -11.77
C SER A 77 -5.07 -0.76 -11.09
N TRP A 78 -3.76 -0.62 -10.86
CA TRP A 78 -2.98 -1.62 -10.14
C TRP A 78 -3.47 -1.78 -8.70
N PHE A 79 -3.74 -0.67 -8.01
CA PHE A 79 -4.28 -0.70 -6.64
C PHE A 79 -5.64 -1.41 -6.57
N LYS A 80 -6.50 -1.16 -7.56
CA LYS A 80 -7.82 -1.78 -7.67
C LYS A 80 -7.76 -3.29 -7.92
N GLU A 81 -6.70 -3.77 -8.56
CA GLU A 81 -6.47 -5.18 -8.87
C GLU A 81 -5.70 -5.93 -7.76
N MET A 82 -5.30 -5.25 -6.68
CA MET A 82 -4.65 -5.89 -5.54
C MET A 82 -5.55 -7.01 -4.98
N LYS A 83 -5.00 -8.23 -4.95
CA LYS A 83 -5.66 -9.38 -4.34
C LYS A 83 -5.60 -9.29 -2.82
N CYS A 84 -6.58 -9.90 -2.15
CA CYS A 84 -6.56 -10.12 -0.71
C CYS A 84 -6.97 -11.57 -0.44
N PRO A 85 -6.03 -12.48 -0.08
CA PRO A 85 -4.63 -12.20 0.26
C PRO A 85 -3.73 -11.91 -0.96
N ALA A 86 -2.68 -11.12 -0.75
CA ALA A 86 -1.54 -10.94 -1.64
C ALA A 86 -0.26 -10.86 -0.82
N LEU A 87 0.87 -11.24 -1.42
CA LEU A 87 2.18 -11.16 -0.79
C LEU A 87 3.14 -10.43 -1.72
N TYR A 88 3.88 -9.49 -1.14
CA TYR A 88 4.82 -8.62 -1.83
C TYR A 88 6.20 -8.81 -1.19
N ASP A 89 7.19 -9.09 -2.02
CA ASP A 89 8.57 -9.21 -1.59
C ASP A 89 9.27 -7.85 -1.65
N ILE A 90 9.78 -7.43 -0.49
CA ILE A 90 10.35 -6.11 -0.26
C ILE A 90 11.78 -6.27 0.23
N ASN A 91 12.72 -5.63 -0.47
CA ASN A 91 14.12 -5.55 -0.06
C ASN A 91 14.36 -4.23 0.68
N PHE A 92 15.21 -4.28 1.70
CA PHE A 92 15.65 -3.11 2.46
C PHE A 92 17.17 -3.07 2.55
N GLU A 93 17.78 -2.11 1.86
CA GLU A 93 19.23 -1.91 1.78
C GLU A 93 19.54 -0.41 1.86
N ASP A 94 20.60 -0.04 2.58
CA ASP A 94 21.05 1.35 2.73
C ASP A 94 19.94 2.36 3.08
N ASN A 95 19.04 1.97 4.00
CA ASN A 95 17.86 2.73 4.41
C ASN A 95 16.84 3.03 3.31
N ASN A 96 16.89 2.30 2.19
CA ASN A 96 15.95 2.41 1.09
C ASN A 96 15.19 1.09 0.90
N PHE A 97 13.93 1.21 0.51
CA PHE A 97 13.11 0.08 0.13
C PHE A 97 13.08 -0.08 -1.39
N SER A 98 13.09 -1.32 -1.85
CA SER A 98 12.73 -1.71 -3.20
C SER A 98 11.83 -2.93 -3.14
N TRP A 99 11.16 -3.27 -4.23
CA TRP A 99 10.25 -4.42 -4.25
C TRP A 99 10.38 -5.22 -5.52
N ASN A 100 10.19 -6.53 -5.40
CA ASN A 100 10.30 -7.47 -6.50
C ASN A 100 8.91 -7.66 -7.14
N LYS A 101 8.74 -7.12 -8.35
CA LYS A 101 7.49 -7.22 -9.12
C LYS A 101 7.26 -8.61 -9.75
N ASN A 102 8.31 -9.42 -9.84
CA ASN A 102 8.30 -10.71 -10.52
C ASN A 102 8.16 -11.87 -9.53
N LEU A 103 7.58 -11.64 -8.36
CA LEU A 103 7.37 -12.70 -7.39
C LEU A 103 6.26 -13.63 -7.90
N GLU A 104 6.67 -14.63 -8.68
CA GLU A 104 5.82 -15.77 -9.02
C GLU A 104 5.83 -16.72 -7.83
N PHE A 105 4.68 -16.87 -7.17
CA PHE A 105 4.52 -18.01 -6.27
C PHE A 105 4.55 -19.28 -7.12
N PRO A 106 5.35 -20.29 -6.74
CA PRO A 106 5.17 -21.61 -7.31
C PRO A 106 3.70 -21.99 -7.09
N ASN A 107 3.00 -22.28 -8.18
CA ASN A 107 1.62 -22.76 -8.17
C ASN A 107 1.50 -23.90 -7.13
N GLY A 108 0.89 -23.65 -5.96
CA GLY A 108 0.83 -24.71 -4.95
C GLY A 108 0.42 -24.38 -3.52
N ILE A 109 0.25 -23.10 -3.13
CA ILE A 109 -0.28 -22.77 -1.79
C ILE A 109 -1.52 -21.88 -1.92
N ALA A 110 -2.47 -22.34 -2.74
CA ALA A 110 -3.86 -21.95 -2.53
C ALA A 110 -4.36 -22.79 -1.35
N GLY A 111 -4.53 -22.15 -0.19
CA GLY A 111 -5.34 -22.72 0.88
C GLY A 111 -6.76 -22.93 0.35
N HIS A 112 -7.12 -24.20 0.15
CA HIS A 112 -8.49 -24.68 0.20
C HIS A 112 -8.83 -25.03 1.65
#